data_AF-A0AAE0YFM0-F1
#
_entry.id   AF-A0AAE0YFM0-F1
#
_cell.length_a   1.000
_cell.length_b   1.000
_cell.length_c   1.000
_cell.angle_alpha   90.00
_cell.angle_beta   90.00
_cell.angle_gamma   90.00
#
_symmetry.space_group_name_H-M   'P 1'
#
loop_
_entity.id
_entity.type
_entity.pdbx_description
1 polymer ?
#
loop_
_entity_poly.entity_id
_entity_poly.type
_entity_poly.pdbx_seq_one_letter_code
_entity_poly.pdbx_strand_id
1 'polypeptide(L)'
;MEELQAKLAGCGNKLIKGKKRIILCVTVTDMLRKMSTEASSIAQKLKTVLDKIQVASDKRPQALQYASPLLVAVSKTKSLDMVIEAYDAGQRHFGENYVQEVEEKGHDIELLDHCEDIKWHFIGRLQRNKVAKLLGVPNLYMIETVDNERLAKAINDTWGRLNKPAPIKCLAQVNTSGEESKSGCTPDSTLELVRYIKDNCPHLDLAGLMTIGSFDHDPKAGINPDFQTLVQLREDVCKALNISTEKLDLSMGMSADYEQAIVMGSTIVRIGSTIFGARNAPQSKATQEEAAEQAKEHEQDKSTQEEAVKSQTSKMKNLSID
;
A
#
# COMPACT_ATOMS: atom_id res chain seq x y z
N MET A 1 33.22 21.36 3.02
CA MET A 1 33.97 20.10 3.23
C MET A 1 35.43 20.25 2.81
N GLU A 2 35.73 20.76 1.60
CA GLU A 2 37.11 21.03 1.15
C GLU A 2 37.85 22.08 2.01
N GLU A 3 37.19 23.15 2.44
CA GLU A 3 37.79 24.14 3.37
C GLU A 3 38.13 23.57 4.76
N LEU A 4 37.40 22.54 5.20
CA LEU A 4 37.63 21.88 6.50
C LEU A 4 38.79 20.89 6.41
N GLN A 5 38.92 20.20 5.27
CA GLN A 5 40.07 19.35 4.95
C GLN A 5 41.36 20.16 4.80
N ALA A 6 41.31 21.35 4.20
CA ALA A 6 42.45 22.26 4.08
C ALA A 6 42.95 22.77 5.45
N LYS A 7 42.03 23.07 6.38
CA LYS A 7 42.39 23.46 7.76
C LYS A 7 43.03 22.33 8.57
N LEU A 8 42.67 21.07 8.30
CA LEU A 8 43.29 19.89 8.93
C LEU A 8 44.68 19.59 8.36
N ALA A 9 44.89 19.79 7.05
CA ALA A 9 46.20 19.61 6.41
C ALA A 9 47.23 20.69 6.83
N GLY A 10 46.79 21.93 7.05
CA GLY A 10 47.66 23.03 7.49
C GLY A 10 48.16 22.94 8.94
N CYS A 11 47.55 22.07 9.76
CA CYS A 11 47.89 21.91 11.19
C CYS A 11 49.00 20.86 11.44
N GLY A 12 49.67 20.41 10.38
CA GLY A 12 50.64 19.31 10.40
C GLY A 12 52.05 19.65 10.89
N ASN A 13 52.44 20.93 11.01
CA ASN A 13 53.87 21.29 11.09
C ASN A 13 54.33 22.09 12.33
N LYS A 14 53.67 21.95 13.48
CA LYS A 14 54.25 22.41 14.76
C LYS A 14 54.28 21.29 15.80
N LEU A 15 55.52 20.90 16.13
CA LEU A 15 55.90 19.96 17.19
C LEU A 15 55.26 20.34 18.53
N ILE A 16 54.31 19.53 19.04
CA ILE A 16 54.11 19.34 20.49
C ILE A 16 53.72 17.88 20.75
N LYS A 17 54.50 17.22 21.62
CA LYS A 17 54.41 15.82 22.05
C LYS A 17 53.10 15.53 22.79
N GLY A 18 52.50 14.35 22.55
CA GLY A 18 51.65 13.68 23.56
C GLY A 18 50.42 12.93 23.04
N LYS A 19 50.15 11.77 23.67
CA LYS A 19 49.02 10.83 23.50
C LYS A 19 47.61 11.46 23.39
N LYS A 20 47.44 12.75 23.67
CA LYS A 20 46.15 13.47 23.59
C LYS A 20 45.62 13.68 22.16
N ARG A 21 46.48 13.76 21.12
CA ARG A 21 46.03 13.98 19.73
C ARG A 21 45.41 12.72 19.09
N ILE A 22 45.84 11.52 19.49
CA ILE A 22 45.27 10.25 19.00
C ILE A 22 43.83 10.10 19.51
N ILE A 23 43.58 10.42 20.79
CA ILE A 23 42.23 10.34 21.38
C ILE A 23 41.28 11.38 20.75
N LEU A 24 41.73 12.62 20.51
CA LEU A 24 40.89 13.68 19.94
C LEU A 24 40.59 13.46 18.43
N CYS A 25 41.56 12.96 17.67
CA CYS A 25 41.35 12.65 16.25
C CYS A 25 40.43 11.43 16.07
N VAL A 26 40.61 10.38 16.88
CA VAL A 26 39.71 9.21 16.88
C VAL A 26 38.31 9.60 17.32
N THR A 27 38.14 10.42 18.36
CA THR A 27 36.80 10.85 18.81
C THR A 27 36.09 11.76 17.82
N VAL A 28 36.76 12.70 17.14
CA VAL A 28 36.13 13.54 16.11
C VAL A 28 35.84 12.74 14.84
N THR A 29 36.71 11.80 14.46
CA THR A 29 36.47 10.92 13.30
C THR A 29 35.35 9.91 13.60
N ASP A 30 35.26 9.38 14.82
CA ASP A 30 34.14 8.55 15.26
C ASP A 30 32.85 9.35 15.46
N MET A 31 32.91 10.63 15.87
CA MET A 31 31.75 11.51 15.90
C MET A 31 31.26 11.81 14.48
N LEU A 32 32.17 12.14 13.56
CA LEU A 32 31.85 12.40 12.15
C LEU A 32 31.40 11.12 11.42
N ARG A 33 31.93 9.95 11.80
CA ARG A 33 31.50 8.63 11.30
C ARG A 33 30.14 8.24 11.88
N LYS A 34 29.88 8.50 13.17
CA LYS A 34 28.54 8.34 13.77
C LYS A 34 27.52 9.29 13.14
N MET A 35 27.90 10.53 12.84
CA MET A 35 27.07 11.49 12.12
C MET A 35 26.88 11.14 10.62
N SER A 36 27.70 10.25 10.05
CA SER A 36 27.57 9.79 8.65
C SER A 36 27.01 8.37 8.49
N THR A 37 26.64 7.68 9.59
CA THR A 37 26.05 6.34 9.55
C THR A 37 24.91 6.14 10.56
N GLU A 38 24.10 7.15 10.81
CA GLU A 38 22.78 6.91 11.37
C GLU A 38 21.85 6.53 10.23
N ALA A 39 21.52 5.24 10.13
CA ALA A 39 20.35 4.85 9.36
C ALA A 39 19.17 5.66 9.91
N SER A 40 18.62 6.58 9.11
CA SER A 40 17.47 7.42 9.52
C SER A 40 16.40 6.55 10.18
N SER A 41 15.98 6.95 11.39
CA SER A 41 14.90 6.29 12.14
C SER A 41 13.62 6.21 11.32
N ILE A 42 12.72 5.29 11.66
CA ILE A 42 11.40 5.18 11.03
C ILE A 42 10.63 6.49 11.23
N ALA A 43 10.72 7.09 12.42
CA ALA A 43 10.12 8.40 12.71
C ALA A 43 10.58 9.51 11.73
N GLN A 44 11.88 9.61 11.45
CA GLN A 44 12.42 10.60 10.51
C GLN A 44 11.97 10.33 9.06
N LYS A 45 11.94 9.05 8.65
CA LYS A 45 11.47 8.67 7.31
C LYS A 45 9.98 8.94 7.15
N LEU A 46 9.18 8.63 8.18
CA LEU A 46 7.75 8.91 8.21
C LEU A 46 7.49 10.41 8.10
N LYS A 47 8.19 11.23 8.89
CA LYS A 47 8.09 12.69 8.80
C LYS A 47 8.41 13.18 7.38
N THR A 48 9.48 12.67 6.77
CA THR A 48 9.86 13.05 5.40
C THR A 48 8.77 12.70 4.39
N VAL A 49 8.16 11.52 4.52
CA VAL A 49 7.04 11.09 3.67
C VAL A 49 5.82 11.99 3.87
N LEU A 50 5.45 12.29 5.11
CA LEU A 50 4.32 13.17 5.43
C LEU A 50 4.54 14.59 4.89
N ASP A 51 5.74 15.15 5.05
CA ASP A 51 6.10 16.46 4.48
C ASP A 51 5.94 16.46 2.94
N LYS A 52 6.36 15.37 2.27
CA LYS A 52 6.20 15.21 0.82
C LYS A 52 4.74 15.04 0.39
N ILE A 53 3.94 14.30 1.16
CA ILE A 53 2.49 14.17 0.94
C ILE A 53 1.83 15.55 1.02
N GLN A 54 2.19 16.36 2.01
CA GLN A 54 1.65 17.72 2.14
C GLN A 54 2.05 18.59 0.93
N VAL A 55 3.33 18.58 0.55
CA VAL A 55 3.80 19.34 -0.62
C VAL A 55 3.12 18.89 -1.92
N ALA A 56 2.90 17.59 -2.10
CA ALA A 56 2.16 17.08 -3.27
C ALA A 56 0.67 17.45 -3.20
N SER A 57 0.08 17.42 -2.00
CA SER A 57 -1.31 17.81 -1.75
C SER A 57 -1.57 19.28 -2.11
N ASP A 58 -0.65 20.17 -1.74
CA ASP A 58 -0.76 21.62 -2.01
C ASP A 58 -0.64 21.95 -3.50
N LYS A 59 -0.02 21.06 -4.30
CA LYS A 59 0.09 21.20 -5.76
C LYS A 59 -1.18 20.74 -6.50
N ARG A 60 -2.14 20.10 -5.81
CA ARG A 60 -3.38 19.63 -6.44
C ARG A 60 -4.24 20.82 -6.88
N PRO A 61 -5.06 20.67 -7.93
CA PRO A 61 -6.15 21.61 -8.21
C PRO A 61 -7.04 21.82 -6.98
N GLN A 62 -7.58 23.03 -6.80
CA GLN A 62 -8.40 23.40 -5.63
C GLN A 62 -9.58 22.42 -5.40
N ALA A 63 -10.19 21.92 -6.47
CA ALA A 63 -11.29 20.94 -6.41
C ALA A 63 -10.90 19.59 -5.79
N LEU A 64 -9.60 19.29 -5.65
CA LEU A 64 -9.07 18.06 -5.04
C LEU A 64 -8.45 18.32 -3.65
N GLN A 65 -8.49 19.56 -3.15
CA GLN A 65 -7.92 19.93 -1.85
C GLN A 65 -8.92 19.82 -0.67
N TYR A 66 -10.03 19.09 -0.85
CA TYR A 66 -11.06 18.91 0.20
C TYR A 66 -10.58 18.04 1.38
N ALA A 67 -9.56 17.20 1.18
CA ALA A 67 -8.97 16.38 2.24
C ALA A 67 -7.48 16.10 1.96
N SER A 68 -6.67 16.00 3.02
CA SER A 68 -5.28 15.56 2.90
C SER A 68 -5.22 14.06 2.59
N PRO A 69 -4.35 13.58 1.67
CA PRO A 69 -4.24 12.17 1.37
C PRO A 69 -3.82 11.35 2.60
N LEU A 70 -4.50 10.24 2.83
CA LEU A 70 -4.21 9.30 3.88
C LEU A 70 -2.94 8.49 3.54
N LEU A 71 -2.00 8.45 4.48
CA LEU A 71 -0.85 7.55 4.40
C LEU A 71 -1.18 6.20 5.03
N VAL A 72 -1.13 5.14 4.23
CA VAL A 72 -1.08 3.75 4.72
C VAL A 72 0.38 3.28 4.72
N ALA A 73 0.94 3.08 5.91
CA ALA A 73 2.30 2.58 6.08
C ALA A 73 2.33 1.06 5.85
N VAL A 74 2.94 0.59 4.77
CA VAL A 74 2.94 -0.82 4.39
C VAL A 74 4.01 -1.58 5.17
N SER A 75 3.59 -2.27 6.23
CA SER A 75 4.43 -2.96 7.21
C SER A 75 4.60 -4.45 6.95
N LYS A 76 4.16 -4.96 5.80
CA LYS A 76 4.38 -6.35 5.39
C LYS A 76 5.84 -6.76 5.51
N THR A 77 6.10 -7.92 6.07
CA THR A 77 7.42 -8.49 6.37
C THR A 77 8.29 -7.66 7.32
N LYS A 78 7.70 -6.73 8.09
CA LYS A 78 8.39 -5.92 9.10
C LYS A 78 8.06 -6.40 10.51
N SER A 79 9.04 -6.28 11.42
CA SER A 79 8.91 -6.69 12.82
C SER A 79 7.91 -5.82 13.59
N LEU A 80 7.44 -6.34 14.72
CA LEU A 80 6.58 -5.63 15.66
C LEU A 80 7.24 -4.31 16.11
N ASP A 81 8.53 -4.34 16.47
CA ASP A 81 9.30 -3.15 16.86
C ASP A 81 9.22 -2.02 15.81
N MET A 82 9.25 -2.34 14.52
CA MET A 82 9.15 -1.34 13.46
C MET A 82 7.75 -0.75 13.35
N VAL A 83 6.71 -1.56 13.60
CA VAL A 83 5.32 -1.10 13.65
C VAL A 83 5.13 -0.19 14.86
N ILE A 84 5.63 -0.59 16.03
CA ILE A 84 5.61 0.20 17.27
C ILE A 84 6.34 1.53 17.09
N GLU A 85 7.57 1.53 16.53
CA GLU A 85 8.33 2.75 16.27
C GLU A 85 7.57 3.72 15.33
N ALA A 86 6.90 3.19 14.29
CA ALA A 86 6.05 4.00 13.41
C ALA A 86 4.82 4.53 14.15
N TYR A 87 4.20 3.71 14.99
CA TYR A 87 3.03 4.07 15.78
C TYR A 87 3.32 5.18 16.79
N ASP A 88 4.45 5.08 17.49
CA ASP A 88 4.97 6.09 18.43
C ASP A 88 5.28 7.41 17.71
N ALA A 89 5.66 7.34 16.43
CA ALA A 89 5.83 8.51 15.57
C ALA A 89 4.51 9.11 15.05
N GLY A 90 3.36 8.58 15.48
CA GLY A 90 2.02 9.09 15.15
C GLY A 90 1.31 8.37 14.00
N GLN A 91 1.92 7.35 13.39
CA GLN A 91 1.24 6.55 12.36
C GLN A 91 0.11 5.73 12.98
N ARG A 92 -1.03 5.63 12.29
CA ARG A 92 -2.17 4.81 12.71
C ARG A 92 -2.62 3.81 11.68
N HIS A 93 -2.48 4.13 10.39
CA HIS A 93 -2.97 3.30 9.30
C HIS A 93 -1.84 2.42 8.76
N PHE A 94 -1.97 1.10 8.90
CA PHE A 94 -0.96 0.14 8.50
C PHE A 94 -1.50 -0.85 7.47
N GLY A 95 -0.71 -1.11 6.44
CA GLY A 95 -1.09 -1.99 5.32
C GLY A 95 -0.40 -3.33 5.38
N GLU A 96 -1.17 -4.41 5.36
CA GLU A 96 -0.67 -5.78 5.33
C GLU A 96 -1.17 -6.54 4.08
N ASN A 97 -0.30 -7.43 3.57
CA ASN A 97 -0.58 -8.20 2.36
C ASN A 97 -1.02 -9.65 2.63
N TYR A 98 -0.70 -10.17 3.82
CA TYR A 98 -0.89 -11.59 4.13
C TYR A 98 -1.85 -11.73 5.31
N VAL A 99 -2.85 -12.59 5.18
CA VAL A 99 -3.89 -12.75 6.20
C VAL A 99 -3.28 -13.31 7.47
N GLN A 100 -2.33 -14.23 7.35
CA GLN A 100 -1.59 -14.76 8.49
C GLN A 100 -0.82 -13.66 9.22
N GLU A 101 -0.13 -12.78 8.49
CA GLU A 101 0.72 -11.75 9.10
C GLU A 101 -0.11 -10.70 9.86
N VAL A 102 -1.23 -10.26 9.29
CA VAL A 102 -2.11 -9.29 9.97
C VAL A 102 -2.88 -9.94 11.12
N GLU A 103 -3.18 -11.24 11.06
CA GLU A 103 -3.74 -11.97 12.20
C GLU A 103 -2.74 -12.06 13.36
N GLU A 104 -1.49 -12.46 13.07
CA GLU A 104 -0.42 -12.54 14.06
C GLU A 104 -0.19 -11.18 14.73
N LYS A 105 -0.05 -10.11 13.94
CA LYS A 105 0.12 -8.75 14.47
C LYS A 105 -1.11 -8.24 15.21
N GLY A 106 -2.30 -8.48 14.69
CA GLY A 106 -3.54 -7.97 15.29
C GLY A 106 -3.96 -8.67 16.58
N HIS A 107 -3.40 -9.85 16.88
CA HIS A 107 -3.61 -10.55 18.16
C HIS A 107 -2.36 -10.56 19.06
N ASP A 108 -1.29 -9.89 18.64
CA ASP A 108 -0.11 -9.73 19.47
C ASP A 108 -0.43 -8.85 20.68
N ILE A 109 -0.05 -9.33 21.87
CA ILE A 109 -0.42 -8.69 23.14
C ILE A 109 0.25 -7.32 23.26
N GLU A 110 1.50 -7.19 22.80
CA GLU A 110 2.23 -5.92 22.88
C GLU A 110 1.58 -4.87 21.97
N LEU A 111 1.19 -5.25 20.74
CA LEU A 111 0.47 -4.35 19.85
C LEU A 111 -0.94 -4.01 20.36
N LEU A 112 -1.67 -4.96 20.95
CA LEU A 112 -3.00 -4.69 21.48
C LEU A 112 -2.96 -3.72 22.67
N ASP A 113 -1.98 -3.86 23.55
CA ASP A 113 -1.84 -3.02 24.75
C ASP A 113 -1.21 -1.66 24.44
N HIS A 114 -0.27 -1.59 23.49
CA HIS A 114 0.48 -0.35 23.18
C HIS A 114 -0.11 0.44 22.00
N CYS A 115 -0.74 -0.24 21.04
CA CYS A 115 -1.26 0.36 19.81
C CYS A 115 -2.80 0.28 19.70
N GLU A 116 -3.50 0.71 20.74
CA GLU A 116 -4.95 0.52 20.93
C GLU A 116 -5.82 1.00 19.73
N ASP A 117 -5.44 2.10 19.08
CA ASP A 117 -6.15 2.72 17.95
C ASP A 117 -5.49 2.49 16.59
N ILE A 118 -4.62 1.48 16.47
CA ILE A 118 -4.09 1.04 15.19
C ILE A 118 -5.23 0.72 14.22
N LYS A 119 -5.01 0.93 12.92
CA LYS A 119 -6.00 0.69 11.87
C LYS A 119 -5.38 -0.17 10.79
N TRP A 120 -5.77 -1.43 10.77
CA TRP A 120 -5.28 -2.38 9.78
C TRP A 120 -6.03 -2.23 8.45
N HIS A 121 -5.28 -2.02 7.39
CA HIS A 121 -5.72 -2.08 6.01
C HIS A 121 -5.23 -3.40 5.42
N PHE A 122 -6.16 -4.22 4.93
CA PHE A 122 -5.78 -5.37 4.13
C PHE A 122 -5.66 -4.97 2.66
N ILE A 123 -4.44 -5.03 2.14
CA ILE A 123 -4.08 -4.55 0.80
C ILE A 123 -3.46 -5.67 -0.08
N GLY A 124 -3.57 -6.91 0.37
CA GLY A 124 -3.16 -8.10 -0.38
C GLY A 124 -4.33 -8.83 -1.04
N ARG A 125 -4.01 -9.85 -1.86
CA ARG A 125 -5.05 -10.68 -2.47
C ARG A 125 -5.83 -11.43 -1.38
N LEU A 126 -7.15 -11.24 -1.33
CA LEU A 126 -8.01 -11.92 -0.34
C LEU A 126 -8.68 -13.14 -0.96
N GLN A 127 -8.33 -14.33 -0.47
CA GLN A 127 -9.01 -15.55 -0.84
C GLN A 127 -10.26 -15.76 0.02
N ARG A 128 -11.34 -16.30 -0.57
CA ARG A 128 -12.63 -16.47 0.12
C ARG A 128 -12.55 -17.35 1.37
N ASN A 129 -11.73 -18.39 1.37
CA ASN A 129 -11.50 -19.28 2.52
C ASN A 129 -10.78 -18.58 3.70
N LYS A 130 -10.08 -17.47 3.44
CA LYS A 130 -9.35 -16.69 4.45
C LYS A 130 -10.15 -15.52 5.01
N VAL A 131 -11.32 -15.21 4.44
CA VAL A 131 -12.18 -14.08 4.85
C VAL A 131 -12.50 -14.15 6.34
N ALA A 132 -12.94 -15.30 6.86
CA ALA A 132 -13.29 -15.42 8.28
C ALA A 132 -12.12 -15.15 9.22
N LYS A 133 -10.91 -15.58 8.82
CA LYS A 133 -9.69 -15.32 9.57
C LYS A 133 -9.34 -13.83 9.57
N LEU A 134 -9.35 -13.19 8.41
CA LEU A 134 -9.10 -11.75 8.30
C LEU A 134 -10.10 -10.92 9.11
N LEU A 135 -11.40 -11.22 9.01
CA LEU A 135 -12.45 -10.46 9.69
C LEU A 135 -12.45 -10.65 11.22
N GLY A 136 -11.77 -11.69 11.71
CA GLY A 136 -11.53 -11.89 13.14
C GLY A 136 -10.47 -10.97 13.73
N VAL A 137 -9.67 -10.29 12.90
CA VAL A 137 -8.56 -9.45 13.34
C VAL A 137 -9.08 -8.20 14.08
N PRO A 138 -8.66 -7.97 15.34
CA PRO A 138 -8.94 -6.73 16.05
C PRO A 138 -8.46 -5.52 15.26
N ASN A 139 -9.21 -4.41 15.33
CA ASN A 139 -8.83 -3.16 14.66
C ASN A 139 -8.64 -3.26 13.13
N LEU A 140 -9.24 -4.27 12.49
CA LEU A 140 -9.41 -4.28 11.04
C LEU A 140 -10.28 -3.09 10.62
N TYR A 141 -9.69 -2.19 9.84
CA TYR A 141 -10.32 -0.91 9.47
C TYR A 141 -10.87 -0.94 8.05
N MET A 142 -10.14 -1.53 7.10
CA MET A 142 -10.50 -1.50 5.67
C MET A 142 -9.94 -2.69 4.91
N ILE A 143 -10.71 -3.20 3.93
CA ILE A 143 -10.26 -4.18 2.93
C ILE A 143 -10.20 -3.50 1.57
N GLU A 144 -9.01 -3.28 1.03
CA GLU A 144 -8.85 -2.49 -0.21
C GLU A 144 -8.89 -3.33 -1.49
N THR A 145 -9.06 -4.65 -1.37
CA THR A 145 -8.80 -5.63 -2.44
C THR A 145 -10.02 -6.41 -2.88
N VAL A 146 -11.23 -5.83 -2.78
CA VAL A 146 -12.46 -6.48 -3.24
C VAL A 146 -12.53 -6.40 -4.76
N ASP A 147 -12.36 -7.52 -5.45
CA ASP A 147 -12.23 -7.55 -6.92
C ASP A 147 -13.36 -8.30 -7.65
N ASN A 148 -14.30 -8.93 -6.92
CA ASN A 148 -15.44 -9.61 -7.52
C ASN A 148 -16.62 -9.79 -6.55
N GLU A 149 -17.81 -10.04 -7.09
CA GLU A 149 -19.05 -10.20 -6.31
C GLU A 149 -18.98 -11.37 -5.31
N ARG A 150 -18.35 -12.49 -5.68
CA ARG A 150 -18.25 -13.67 -4.80
C ARG A 150 -17.42 -13.35 -3.56
N LEU A 151 -16.37 -12.54 -3.72
CA LEU A 151 -15.56 -12.06 -2.59
C LEU A 151 -16.34 -11.04 -1.76
N ALA A 152 -16.97 -10.05 -2.38
CA ALA A 152 -17.81 -9.07 -1.69
C ALA A 152 -18.90 -9.75 -0.84
N LYS A 153 -19.62 -10.72 -1.42
CA LYS A 153 -20.62 -11.52 -0.73
C LYS A 153 -20.04 -12.29 0.45
N ALA A 154 -18.89 -12.95 0.26
CA ALA A 154 -18.25 -13.71 1.33
C ALA A 154 -17.85 -12.83 2.52
N ILE A 155 -17.34 -11.63 2.26
CA ILE A 155 -17.00 -10.64 3.30
C ILE A 155 -18.28 -10.16 3.99
N ASN A 156 -19.30 -9.76 3.23
CA ASN A 156 -20.59 -9.30 3.76
C ASN A 156 -21.25 -10.33 4.68
N ASP A 157 -21.42 -11.56 4.22
CA ASP A 157 -22.07 -12.64 4.96
C ASP A 157 -21.29 -13.01 6.24
N THR A 158 -19.96 -12.89 6.19
CA THR A 158 -19.10 -13.19 7.34
C THR A 158 -19.12 -12.05 8.34
N TRP A 159 -19.04 -10.79 7.90
CA TRP A 159 -19.14 -9.63 8.79
C TRP A 159 -20.50 -9.56 9.49
N GLY A 160 -21.59 -9.85 8.78
CA GLY A 160 -22.94 -9.91 9.35
C GLY A 160 -23.09 -10.92 10.49
N ARG A 161 -22.31 -12.01 10.47
CA ARG A 161 -22.28 -13.02 11.56
C ARG A 161 -21.48 -12.57 12.78
N LEU A 162 -20.58 -11.59 12.65
CA LEU A 162 -19.77 -11.07 13.76
C LEU A 162 -20.50 -10.02 14.60
N ASN A 163 -21.69 -9.57 14.17
CA ASN A 163 -22.55 -8.59 14.84
C ASN A 163 -21.79 -7.32 15.29
N LYS A 164 -20.86 -6.85 14.44
CA LYS A 164 -20.10 -5.61 14.66
C LYS A 164 -21.01 -4.39 14.43
N PRO A 165 -20.80 -3.28 15.16
CA PRO A 165 -21.74 -2.15 15.17
C PRO A 165 -21.79 -1.35 13.86
N ALA A 166 -20.74 -1.42 13.05
CA ALA A 166 -20.63 -0.71 11.79
C ALA A 166 -20.25 -1.66 10.64
N PRO A 167 -20.69 -1.38 9.40
CA PRO A 167 -20.17 -2.05 8.21
C PRO A 167 -18.64 -1.93 8.11
N ILE A 168 -17.97 -2.95 7.55
CA ILE A 168 -16.53 -2.89 7.29
C ILE A 168 -16.28 -2.08 6.01
N LYS A 169 -15.32 -1.15 6.05
CA LYS A 169 -14.94 -0.38 4.87
C LYS A 169 -14.28 -1.28 3.84
N CYS A 170 -14.61 -1.07 2.57
CA CYS A 170 -13.93 -1.71 1.47
C CYS A 170 -13.72 -0.79 0.28
N LEU A 171 -12.69 -1.10 -0.51
CA LEU A 171 -12.47 -0.52 -1.83
C LEU A 171 -12.63 -1.61 -2.90
N ALA A 172 -13.17 -1.22 -4.05
CA ALA A 172 -13.17 -2.07 -5.23
C ALA A 172 -11.81 -2.00 -5.92
N GLN A 173 -11.10 -3.13 -6.03
CA GLN A 173 -9.82 -3.19 -6.71
C GLN A 173 -10.01 -3.36 -8.21
N VAL A 174 -9.42 -2.45 -8.98
CA VAL A 174 -9.45 -2.44 -10.44
C VAL A 174 -8.06 -2.73 -11.00
N ASN A 175 -7.99 -3.68 -11.94
CA ASN A 175 -6.81 -3.90 -12.75
C ASN A 175 -6.77 -2.87 -13.89
N THR A 176 -6.15 -1.72 -13.65
CA THR A 176 -5.99 -0.66 -14.67
C THR A 176 -4.88 -0.95 -15.67
N SER A 177 -3.96 -1.86 -15.34
CA SER A 177 -2.78 -2.14 -16.16
C SER A 177 -3.08 -2.98 -17.41
N GLY A 178 -4.23 -3.67 -17.42
CA GLY A 178 -4.58 -4.62 -18.47
C GLY A 178 -3.73 -5.90 -18.47
N GLU A 179 -2.72 -6.00 -17.61
CA GLU A 179 -1.96 -7.23 -17.42
C GLU A 179 -2.87 -8.28 -16.78
N GLU A 180 -3.17 -9.37 -17.49
CA GLU A 180 -3.93 -10.52 -16.95
C GLU A 180 -3.31 -11.06 -15.65
N SER A 181 -2.01 -10.83 -15.49
CA SER A 181 -1.24 -11.14 -14.31
C SER A 181 -1.41 -10.15 -13.15
N LYS A 182 -2.52 -9.41 -13.05
CA LYS A 182 -2.84 -8.63 -11.85
C LYS A 182 -4.26 -8.87 -11.38
N SER A 183 -4.43 -8.87 -10.06
CA SER A 183 -5.72 -8.95 -9.41
C SER A 183 -6.51 -7.64 -9.58
N GLY A 184 -7.83 -7.74 -9.45
CA GLY A 184 -8.76 -6.65 -9.69
C GLY A 184 -9.81 -7.00 -10.74
N CYS A 185 -10.98 -6.38 -10.65
CA CYS A 185 -11.94 -6.41 -11.74
C CYS A 185 -11.38 -5.61 -12.93
N THR A 186 -11.89 -5.87 -14.12
CA THR A 186 -11.57 -5.04 -15.29
C THR A 186 -12.20 -3.64 -15.13
N PRO A 187 -11.67 -2.62 -15.81
CA PRO A 187 -12.31 -1.31 -15.89
C PRO A 187 -13.80 -1.40 -16.25
N ASP A 188 -14.13 -2.21 -17.26
CA ASP A 188 -15.51 -2.39 -17.76
C ASP A 188 -16.46 -2.99 -16.72
N SER A 189 -15.97 -3.91 -15.87
CA SER A 189 -16.77 -4.54 -14.81
C SER A 189 -16.83 -3.74 -13.50
N THR A 190 -16.14 -2.60 -13.42
CA THR A 190 -16.02 -1.81 -12.18
C THR A 190 -17.39 -1.32 -11.68
N LEU A 191 -18.21 -0.76 -12.58
CA LEU A 191 -19.52 -0.23 -12.20
C LEU A 191 -20.48 -1.33 -11.74
N GLU A 192 -20.42 -2.51 -12.35
CA GLU A 192 -21.22 -3.67 -11.96
C GLU A 192 -20.86 -4.12 -10.54
N LEU A 193 -19.56 -4.31 -10.26
CA LEU A 193 -19.08 -4.68 -8.92
C LEU A 193 -19.48 -3.64 -7.85
N VAL A 194 -19.31 -2.36 -8.16
CA VAL A 194 -19.67 -1.26 -7.25
C VAL A 194 -21.18 -1.26 -6.93
N ARG A 195 -22.03 -1.44 -7.94
CA ARG A 195 -23.49 -1.57 -7.74
C ARG A 195 -23.81 -2.79 -6.90
N TYR A 196 -23.18 -3.92 -7.18
CA TYR A 196 -23.37 -5.14 -6.39
C TYR A 196 -23.07 -4.91 -4.91
N ILE A 197 -21.91 -4.32 -4.59
CA ILE A 197 -21.52 -4.02 -3.20
C ILE A 197 -22.56 -3.09 -2.56
N LYS A 198 -22.89 -1.98 -3.21
CA LYS A 198 -23.80 -0.98 -2.66
C LYS A 198 -25.22 -1.52 -2.42
N ASP A 199 -25.74 -2.33 -3.34
CA ASP A 199 -27.15 -2.72 -3.33
C ASP A 199 -27.38 -4.07 -2.62
N ASN A 200 -26.37 -4.95 -2.53
CA ASN A 200 -26.51 -6.31 -1.99
C ASN A 200 -25.65 -6.60 -0.75
N CYS A 201 -24.73 -5.70 -0.36
CA CYS A 201 -23.81 -5.93 0.76
C CYS A 201 -24.02 -4.90 1.90
N PRO A 202 -25.11 -4.99 2.68
CA PRO A 202 -25.42 -4.04 3.75
C PRO A 202 -24.39 -4.00 4.90
N HIS A 203 -23.51 -5.00 4.97
CA HIS A 203 -22.43 -5.08 5.96
C HIS A 203 -21.09 -4.55 5.43
N LEU A 204 -21.06 -4.04 4.20
CA LEU A 204 -19.91 -3.36 3.61
C LEU A 204 -20.21 -1.86 3.46
N ASP A 205 -19.19 -1.05 3.75
CA ASP A 205 -19.16 0.39 3.43
C ASP A 205 -18.22 0.59 2.25
N LEU A 206 -18.78 0.79 1.04
CA LEU A 206 -17.98 1.04 -0.15
C LEU A 206 -17.37 2.44 -0.08
N ALA A 207 -16.10 2.50 0.30
CA ALA A 207 -15.39 3.77 0.52
C ALA A 207 -14.72 4.31 -0.74
N GLY A 208 -14.48 3.51 -1.78
CA GLY A 208 -13.70 3.97 -2.93
C GLY A 208 -13.24 2.88 -3.89
N LEU A 209 -12.29 3.25 -4.74
CA LEU A 209 -11.61 2.39 -5.71
C LEU A 209 -10.13 2.26 -5.35
N MET A 210 -9.52 1.13 -5.73
CA MET A 210 -8.10 0.88 -5.52
C MET A 210 -7.48 0.37 -6.82
N THR A 211 -6.25 0.79 -7.11
CA THR A 211 -5.41 0.08 -8.08
C THR A 211 -3.98 -0.09 -7.61
N ILE A 212 -3.36 -1.18 -8.05
CA ILE A 212 -1.93 -1.43 -7.92
C ILE A 212 -1.16 -0.69 -9.03
N GLY A 213 -1.75 -0.56 -10.22
CA GLY A 213 -1.11 -0.01 -11.42
C GLY A 213 -0.04 -0.91 -12.04
N SER A 214 0.62 -0.40 -13.07
CA SER A 214 1.73 -1.05 -13.80
C SER A 214 3.04 -0.91 -13.05
N PHE A 215 3.78 -2.01 -12.86
CA PHE A 215 5.10 -1.95 -12.21
C PHE A 215 6.14 -1.23 -13.07
N ASP A 216 5.97 -1.27 -14.39
CA ASP A 216 6.96 -0.81 -15.36
C ASP A 216 6.75 0.64 -15.80
N HIS A 217 5.75 1.35 -15.26
CA HIS A 217 5.57 2.76 -15.60
C HIS A 217 6.68 3.60 -14.97
N ASP A 218 7.53 4.20 -15.80
CA ASP A 218 8.51 5.18 -15.34
C ASP A 218 7.78 6.48 -14.97
N PRO A 219 7.86 6.96 -13.71
CA PRO A 219 7.27 8.23 -13.30
C PRO A 219 7.75 9.43 -14.13
N LYS A 220 8.89 9.31 -14.82
CA LYS A 220 9.45 10.34 -15.71
C LYS A 220 8.92 10.25 -17.15
N ALA A 221 8.31 9.14 -17.54
CA ALA A 221 7.74 8.95 -18.88
C ALA A 221 6.44 9.74 -19.10
N GLY A 222 5.94 10.42 -18.08
CA GLY A 222 4.78 11.29 -18.15
C GLY A 222 3.69 10.89 -17.16
N ILE A 223 2.45 11.24 -17.49
CA ILE A 223 1.28 10.93 -16.67
C ILE A 223 1.10 9.41 -16.63
N ASN A 224 0.89 8.85 -15.44
CA ASN A 224 0.63 7.43 -15.28
C ASN A 224 -0.78 7.07 -15.82
N PRO A 225 -0.91 6.25 -16.87
CA PRO A 225 -2.20 5.91 -17.47
C PRO A 225 -3.10 5.10 -16.53
N ASP A 226 -2.52 4.34 -15.59
CA ASP A 226 -3.26 3.60 -14.57
C ASP A 226 -4.05 4.54 -13.66
N PHE A 227 -3.39 5.62 -13.22
CA PHE A 227 -4.03 6.63 -12.37
C PHE A 227 -5.10 7.41 -13.13
N GLN A 228 -4.89 7.73 -14.41
CA GLN A 228 -5.92 8.35 -15.24
C GLN A 228 -7.15 7.46 -15.37
N THR A 229 -6.94 6.17 -15.61
CA THR A 229 -8.01 5.19 -15.71
C THR A 229 -8.81 5.12 -14.41
N LEU A 230 -8.16 5.04 -13.25
CA LEU A 230 -8.85 4.96 -11.98
C LEU A 230 -9.64 6.24 -11.66
N VAL A 231 -9.09 7.42 -11.97
CA VAL A 231 -9.79 8.71 -11.82
C VAL A 231 -11.05 8.74 -12.69
N GLN A 232 -10.94 8.35 -13.96
CA GLN A 232 -12.09 8.31 -14.87
C GLN A 232 -13.17 7.34 -14.38
N LEU A 233 -12.78 6.16 -13.92
CA LEU A 233 -13.71 5.18 -13.35
C LEU A 233 -14.44 5.72 -12.12
N ARG A 234 -13.76 6.50 -11.25
CA ARG A 234 -14.45 7.16 -10.13
C ARG A 234 -15.50 8.15 -10.64
N GLU A 235 -15.18 8.97 -11.62
CA GLU A 235 -16.14 9.92 -12.21
C GLU A 235 -17.37 9.18 -12.79
N ASP A 236 -17.14 8.09 -13.52
CA ASP A 236 -18.20 7.28 -14.13
C ASP A 236 -19.09 6.63 -13.06
N VAL A 237 -18.48 6.07 -12.01
CA VAL A 237 -19.19 5.51 -10.86
C VAL A 237 -20.00 6.60 -10.13
N CYS A 238 -19.40 7.74 -9.85
CA CYS A 238 -20.04 8.86 -9.17
C CYS A 238 -21.27 9.36 -9.94
N LYS A 239 -21.12 9.52 -11.25
CA LYS A 239 -22.21 9.90 -12.15
C LYS A 239 -23.31 8.84 -12.18
N ALA A 240 -22.96 7.57 -12.28
CA ALA A 240 -23.92 6.47 -12.35
C ALA A 240 -24.70 6.25 -11.04
N LEU A 241 -24.10 6.59 -9.90
CA LEU A 241 -24.71 6.48 -8.57
C LEU A 241 -25.27 7.80 -8.03
N ASN A 242 -25.09 8.91 -8.77
CA ASN A 242 -25.44 10.27 -8.35
C ASN A 242 -24.85 10.65 -6.96
N ILE A 243 -23.55 10.41 -6.79
CA ILE A 243 -22.79 10.76 -5.57
C ILE A 243 -21.62 11.70 -5.91
N SER A 244 -21.18 12.48 -4.93
CA SER A 244 -20.00 13.35 -5.09
C SER A 244 -18.72 12.51 -5.16
N THR A 245 -17.76 12.94 -5.97
CA THR A 245 -16.43 12.34 -6.09
C THR A 245 -15.63 12.41 -4.80
N GLU A 246 -15.94 13.37 -3.92
CA GLU A 246 -15.36 13.49 -2.57
C GLU A 246 -15.76 12.33 -1.64
N LYS A 247 -16.80 11.56 -1.99
CA LYS A 247 -17.26 10.41 -1.20
C LYS A 247 -16.63 9.08 -1.62
N LEU A 248 -15.87 9.06 -2.71
CA LEU A 248 -15.17 7.86 -3.18
C LEU A 248 -13.67 8.11 -3.18
N ASP A 249 -12.99 7.41 -2.26
CA ASP A 249 -11.55 7.40 -2.15
C ASP A 249 -10.89 6.76 -3.38
N LEU A 250 -9.69 7.24 -3.69
CA LEU A 250 -8.79 6.62 -4.66
C LEU A 250 -7.54 6.15 -3.93
N SER A 251 -7.41 4.84 -3.77
CA SER A 251 -6.20 4.22 -3.26
C SER A 251 -5.27 3.85 -4.40
N MET A 252 -4.29 4.72 -4.64
CA MET A 252 -3.29 4.55 -5.70
C MET A 252 -2.02 5.34 -5.37
N GLY A 253 -0.86 4.86 -5.83
CA GLY A 253 0.45 5.41 -5.52
C GLY A 253 1.16 4.67 -4.40
N MET A 254 2.39 4.26 -4.69
CA MET A 254 3.33 3.57 -3.82
C MET A 254 4.62 4.36 -3.68
N SER A 255 5.63 3.79 -3.01
CA SER A 255 6.90 4.46 -2.73
C SER A 255 7.57 5.19 -3.91
N ALA A 256 7.37 4.71 -5.15
CA ALA A 256 8.02 5.25 -6.34
C ALA A 256 7.26 6.41 -7.00
N ASP A 257 5.94 6.49 -6.81
CA ASP A 257 5.05 7.31 -7.65
C ASP A 257 3.93 8.02 -6.85
N TYR A 258 3.87 7.89 -5.52
CA TYR A 258 2.83 8.49 -4.69
C TYR A 258 2.70 10.01 -4.85
N GLU A 259 3.79 10.75 -5.04
CA GLU A 259 3.75 12.20 -5.25
C GLU A 259 2.94 12.55 -6.51
N GLN A 260 3.12 11.78 -7.60
CA GLN A 260 2.33 11.94 -8.83
C GLN A 260 0.88 11.49 -8.63
N ALA A 261 0.68 10.37 -7.95
CA ALA A 261 -0.66 9.86 -7.64
C ALA A 261 -1.51 10.89 -6.87
N ILE A 262 -0.91 11.58 -5.89
CA ILE A 262 -1.56 12.64 -5.13
C ILE A 262 -1.95 13.80 -6.05
N VAL A 263 -1.03 14.30 -6.88
CA VAL A 263 -1.33 15.39 -7.84
C VAL A 263 -2.50 15.01 -8.76
N MET A 264 -2.64 13.72 -9.10
CA MET A 264 -3.72 13.18 -9.92
C MET A 264 -5.03 12.89 -9.15
N GLY A 265 -5.07 13.09 -7.83
CA GLY A 265 -6.28 12.96 -7.03
C GLY A 265 -6.37 11.71 -6.16
N SER A 266 -5.26 11.01 -5.92
CA SER A 266 -5.18 9.96 -4.90
C SER A 266 -5.55 10.53 -3.52
N THR A 267 -6.41 9.82 -2.80
CA THR A 267 -6.78 10.13 -1.42
C THR A 267 -6.17 9.13 -0.43
N ILE A 268 -5.64 8.01 -0.91
CA ILE A 268 -4.92 7.02 -0.08
C ILE A 268 -3.64 6.59 -0.84
N VAL A 269 -2.49 6.77 -0.20
CA VAL A 269 -1.18 6.32 -0.72
C VAL A 269 -0.59 5.24 0.17
N ARG A 270 0.00 4.20 -0.44
CA ARG A 270 0.45 2.99 0.24
C ARG A 270 1.97 2.87 0.18
N ILE A 271 2.68 3.29 1.23
CA ILE A 271 4.13 3.49 1.20
C ILE A 271 4.82 2.53 2.17
N GLY A 272 5.78 1.74 1.66
CA GLY A 272 6.48 0.72 2.45
C GLY A 272 7.99 0.94 2.51
N SER A 273 8.67 0.68 1.39
CA SER A 273 10.15 0.73 1.31
C SER A 273 10.76 2.08 1.72
N THR A 274 10.08 3.19 1.47
CA THR A 274 10.54 4.53 1.87
C THR A 274 10.52 4.71 3.39
N ILE A 275 9.60 4.05 4.10
CA ILE A 275 9.43 4.14 5.56
C ILE A 275 10.31 3.09 6.26
N PHE A 276 10.19 1.83 5.85
CA PHE A 276 10.76 0.70 6.58
C PHE A 276 12.05 0.15 5.95
N GLY A 277 12.55 0.74 4.86
CA GLY A 277 13.69 0.23 4.12
C GLY A 277 13.42 -1.10 3.39
N ALA A 278 14.49 -1.75 2.92
CA ALA A 278 14.42 -3.04 2.26
C ALA A 278 13.91 -4.17 3.18
N ARG A 279 13.51 -5.30 2.59
CA ARG A 279 13.05 -6.47 3.34
C ARG A 279 14.23 -7.08 4.09
N ASN A 280 14.18 -7.09 5.42
CA ASN A 280 15.30 -7.53 6.26
C ASN A 280 15.01 -8.83 7.04
N ALA A 281 13.77 -9.32 7.05
CA ALA A 281 13.38 -10.52 7.80
C ALA A 281 13.01 -11.68 6.87
N PRO A 282 13.42 -12.93 7.17
CA PRO A 282 12.86 -14.10 6.53
C PRO A 282 11.37 -14.20 6.87
N GLN A 283 10.52 -14.31 5.85
CA GLN A 283 9.08 -14.52 6.03
C GLN A 283 8.83 -15.80 6.83
N SER A 284 7.80 -15.83 7.70
CA SER A 284 7.39 -17.06 8.38
C SER A 284 7.02 -18.13 7.33
N LYS A 285 7.14 -19.42 7.67
CA LYS A 285 6.76 -20.50 6.74
C LYS A 285 5.33 -20.35 6.23
N ALA A 286 4.40 -19.95 7.10
CA ALA A 286 3.01 -19.72 6.74
C ALA A 286 2.87 -18.51 5.78
N THR A 287 3.60 -17.42 6.00
CA THR A 287 3.62 -16.29 5.05
C THR A 287 4.27 -16.66 3.72
N GLN A 288 5.29 -17.53 3.72
CA GLN A 288 5.89 -18.06 2.49
C GLN A 288 4.93 -18.97 1.74
N GLU A 289 4.17 -19.81 2.45
CA GLU A 289 3.12 -20.66 1.88
C GLU A 289 1.99 -19.81 1.30
N GLU A 290 1.50 -18.79 2.01
CA GLU A 290 0.50 -17.86 1.49
C GLU A 290 1.02 -17.08 0.27
N ALA A 291 2.28 -16.63 0.29
CA ALA A 291 2.89 -15.98 -0.86
C ALA A 291 3.04 -16.93 -2.06
N ALA A 292 3.39 -18.20 -1.81
CA ALA A 292 3.50 -19.22 -2.84
C ALA A 292 2.14 -19.66 -3.38
N GLU A 293 1.11 -19.73 -2.56
CA GLU A 293 -0.27 -20.03 -2.94
C GLU A 293 -0.83 -18.89 -3.81
N GLN A 294 -0.63 -17.64 -3.39
CA GLN A 294 -0.96 -16.47 -4.20
C GLN A 294 -0.25 -16.47 -5.56
N ALA A 295 1.02 -16.90 -5.61
CA ALA A 295 1.79 -17.00 -6.85
C ALA A 295 1.38 -18.18 -7.75
N LYS A 296 1.00 -19.34 -7.19
CA LYS A 296 0.55 -20.52 -7.95
C LYS A 296 -0.82 -20.34 -8.57
N GLU A 297 -1.76 -19.77 -7.81
CA GLU A 297 -3.08 -19.44 -8.36
C GLU A 297 -2.96 -18.40 -9.47
N HIS A 298 -1.97 -17.53 -9.38
CA HIS A 298 -1.64 -16.60 -10.46
C HIS A 298 -1.28 -17.29 -11.77
N GLU A 299 -0.53 -18.39 -11.69
CA GLU A 299 -0.16 -19.21 -12.83
C GLU A 299 -1.34 -20.05 -13.33
N GLN A 300 -2.22 -20.53 -12.44
CA GLN A 300 -3.44 -21.26 -12.81
C GLN A 300 -4.52 -20.38 -13.45
N ASP A 301 -4.70 -19.15 -12.96
CA ASP A 301 -5.59 -18.17 -13.58
C ASP A 301 -5.10 -17.84 -15.00
N LYS A 302 -3.77 -17.68 -15.19
CA LYS A 302 -3.17 -17.56 -16.54
C LYS A 302 -3.46 -18.77 -17.43
N SER A 303 -3.30 -20.00 -16.93
CA SER A 303 -3.52 -21.20 -17.76
C SER A 303 -4.99 -21.40 -18.14
N THR A 304 -5.91 -21.16 -17.20
CA THR A 304 -7.36 -21.32 -17.43
C THR A 304 -7.89 -20.24 -18.38
N GLN A 305 -7.30 -19.03 -18.33
CA GLN A 305 -7.64 -17.95 -19.24
C GLN A 305 -7.04 -18.13 -20.63
N GLU A 306 -5.82 -18.65 -20.78
CA GLU A 306 -5.26 -19.05 -22.09
C GLU A 306 -6.16 -20.07 -22.81
N GLU A 307 -6.73 -21.02 -22.08
CA GLU A 307 -7.68 -22.00 -22.64
C GLU A 307 -9.01 -21.35 -23.04
N ALA A 308 -9.51 -20.39 -22.25
CA ALA A 308 -10.72 -19.64 -22.57
C ALA A 308 -10.56 -18.75 -23.82
N VAL A 309 -9.42 -18.06 -23.95
CA VAL A 309 -9.07 -17.26 -25.13
C VAL A 309 -8.91 -18.16 -26.35
N LYS A 310 -8.17 -19.29 -26.26
CA LYS A 310 -8.06 -20.26 -27.36
C LYS A 310 -9.42 -20.80 -27.80
N SER A 311 -10.35 -21.01 -26.87
CA SER A 311 -11.73 -21.44 -27.15
C SER A 311 -12.56 -20.36 -27.86
N GLN A 312 -12.46 -19.10 -27.43
CA GLN A 312 -13.15 -17.97 -28.08
C GLN A 312 -12.60 -17.67 -29.49
N THR A 313 -11.27 -17.71 -29.68
CA THR A 313 -10.63 -17.50 -30.98
C THR A 313 -10.96 -18.63 -31.96
N SER A 314 -11.10 -19.86 -31.46
CA SER A 314 -11.55 -21.01 -32.26
C SER A 314 -13.02 -20.90 -32.66
N LYS A 315 -13.89 -20.40 -31.77
CA LYS A 315 -15.30 -20.12 -32.09
C LYS A 315 -15.44 -19.00 -33.13
N MET A 316 -14.66 -17.91 -33.03
CA MET A 316 -14.71 -16.82 -34.02
C MET A 316 -14.18 -17.25 -35.40
N LYS A 317 -13.17 -18.13 -35.46
CA LYS A 317 -12.70 -18.70 -36.73
C LYS A 317 -13.75 -19.59 -37.40
N ASN A 318 -14.57 -20.30 -36.62
CA ASN A 318 -15.65 -21.13 -37.15
C ASN A 318 -16.90 -20.33 -37.54
N LEU A 319 -17.07 -19.10 -37.07
CA LEU A 319 -18.12 -18.16 -37.49
C LEU A 319 -17.74 -17.33 -38.73
N SER A 320 -16.49 -17.43 -39.21
CA SER A 320 -16.01 -16.73 -40.42
C SER A 320 -15.91 -17.65 -41.64
N ILE A 321 -16.45 -18.87 -41.54
CA ILE A 321 -16.57 -19.84 -42.62
C ILE A 321 -18.05 -20.22 -42.70
N ASP A 322 -18.87 -19.30 -43.21
CA ASP A 322 -20.18 -19.53 -43.85
C ASP A 322 -20.59 -18.24 -44.59
#